data_AF-A0AA45MI25-F1
#
_entry.id   AF-A0AA45MI25-F1
#
_cell.length_a   1.000
_cell.length_b   1.000
_cell.length_c   1.000
_cell.angle_alpha   90.00
_cell.angle_beta   90.00
_cell.angle_gamma   90.00
#
_symmetry.space_group_name_H-M   'P 1'
#
loop_
_entity.id
_entity.type
_entity.pdbx_description
1 polymer ?
#
loop_
_entity_poly.entity_id
_entity_poly.type
_entity_poly.pdbx_seq_one_letter_code
_entity_poly.pdbx_strand_id
1 'polypeptide(L)'
;MSQQFDQAMQQLAAFKKTHDVSSLSTAISLADAMPSIVLPAPPAKDKLALWFAIFDAMDAEIAPDFNPDDLPELTVAPPLEAGLPAGVAPSSIKDPAVRKKYEDALAANGLKNQRFSYQYALLQENLRAESDVEKFITTDVARDPAQLEILRSRLALAKLQPQRIAKLQVLLEHAAK
;
A
#
# COMPACT_ATOMS: atom_id res chain seq x y z
N MET A 1 -22.05 12.02 -5.77
CA MET A 1 -20.82 11.49 -6.40
C MET A 1 -19.60 12.41 -6.22
N SER A 2 -19.64 13.71 -6.59
CA SER A 2 -18.43 14.58 -6.47
C SER A 2 -17.88 14.69 -5.05
N GLN A 3 -18.72 14.83 -4.01
CA GLN A 3 -18.23 15.08 -2.65
C GLN A 3 -17.38 13.93 -2.07
N GLN A 4 -17.82 12.67 -2.23
CA GLN A 4 -17.04 11.51 -1.77
C GLN A 4 -15.73 11.37 -2.54
N PHE A 5 -15.77 11.57 -3.86
CA PHE A 5 -14.58 11.57 -4.69
C PHE A 5 -13.57 12.63 -4.23
N ASP A 6 -14.05 13.86 -4.03
CA ASP A 6 -13.22 14.99 -3.60
C ASP A 6 -12.63 14.74 -2.20
N GLN A 7 -13.40 14.17 -1.27
CA GLN A 7 -12.91 13.75 0.05
C GLN A 7 -11.84 12.66 -0.04
N ALA A 8 -12.05 11.63 -0.86
CA ALA A 8 -11.07 10.56 -1.03
C ALA A 8 -9.77 11.08 -1.67
N MET A 9 -9.87 12.01 -2.63
CA MET A 9 -8.70 12.67 -3.21
C MET A 9 -7.96 13.55 -2.19
N GLN A 10 -8.66 14.20 -1.25
CA GLN A 10 -8.01 14.91 -0.14
C GLN A 10 -7.26 13.94 0.79
N GLN A 11 -7.84 12.77 1.08
CA GLN A 11 -7.19 11.74 1.88
C GLN A 11 -5.94 11.17 1.18
N LEU A 12 -6.01 10.95 -0.14
CA LEU A 12 -4.83 10.57 -0.92
C LEU A 12 -3.76 11.66 -0.94
N ALA A 13 -4.16 12.93 -1.04
CA ALA A 13 -3.20 14.04 -0.98
C ALA A 13 -2.54 14.14 0.41
N ALA A 14 -3.30 13.88 1.48
CA ALA A 14 -2.76 13.79 2.83
C ALA A 14 -1.76 12.64 2.94
N PHE A 15 -2.13 11.43 2.50
CA PHE A 15 -1.25 10.27 2.46
C PHE A 15 0.05 10.55 1.71
N LYS A 16 -0.02 11.08 0.47
CA LYS A 16 1.17 11.43 -0.34
C LYS A 16 2.08 12.48 0.33
N LYS A 17 1.56 13.26 1.28
CA LYS A 17 2.32 14.28 2.00
C LYS A 17 2.90 13.78 3.31
N THR A 18 2.16 12.94 4.04
CA THR A 18 2.48 12.58 5.43
C THR A 18 2.92 11.12 5.57
N HIS A 19 2.76 10.31 4.53
CA HIS A 19 2.91 8.85 4.55
C HIS A 19 2.01 8.17 5.61
N ASP A 20 0.90 8.82 5.98
CA ASP A 20 -0.05 8.29 6.95
C ASP A 20 -0.99 7.27 6.32
N VAL A 21 -0.75 5.99 6.61
CA VAL A 21 -1.54 4.87 6.09
C VAL A 21 -3.02 4.96 6.49
N SER A 22 -3.37 5.64 7.59
CA SER A 22 -4.79 5.82 7.97
C SER A 22 -5.54 6.71 6.97
N SER A 23 -4.86 7.69 6.36
CA SER A 23 -5.41 8.52 5.30
C SER A 23 -5.66 7.67 4.03
N LEU A 24 -4.72 6.79 3.67
CA LEU A 24 -4.91 5.83 2.57
C LEU A 24 -6.10 4.88 2.83
N SER A 25 -6.18 4.30 4.02
CA SER A 25 -7.27 3.41 4.44
C SER A 25 -8.64 4.10 4.36
N THR A 26 -8.69 5.40 4.70
CA THR A 26 -9.90 6.22 4.56
C THR A 26 -10.25 6.43 3.09
N ALA A 27 -9.28 6.72 2.23
CA ALA A 27 -9.50 6.85 0.78
C ALA A 27 -10.05 5.56 0.15
N ILE A 28 -9.51 4.39 0.53
CA ILE A 28 -9.99 3.07 0.11
C ILE A 28 -11.45 2.86 0.53
N SER A 29 -11.76 3.16 1.80
CA SER A 29 -13.13 3.01 2.33
C SER A 29 -14.12 3.93 1.61
N LEU A 30 -13.71 5.16 1.31
CA LEU A 30 -14.54 6.11 0.55
C LEU A 30 -14.74 5.64 -0.89
N ALA A 31 -13.71 5.06 -1.53
CA ALA A 31 -13.81 4.51 -2.87
C ALA A 31 -14.77 3.32 -2.94
N ASP A 32 -14.71 2.41 -1.96
CA ASP A 32 -15.63 1.28 -1.93
C ASP A 32 -17.09 1.73 -1.74
N ALA A 33 -17.32 2.75 -0.92
CA ALA A 33 -18.65 3.31 -0.70
C ALA A 33 -19.23 4.10 -1.90
N MET A 34 -18.44 4.36 -2.95
CA MET A 34 -18.94 5.07 -4.13
C MET A 34 -19.87 4.18 -4.97
N PRO A 35 -20.85 4.77 -5.70
CA PRO A 35 -21.64 4.04 -6.68
C PRO A 35 -20.76 3.42 -7.76
N SER A 36 -21.10 2.20 -8.17
CA SER A 36 -20.36 1.40 -9.15
C SER A 36 -20.57 1.84 -10.61
N ILE A 37 -20.89 3.10 -10.84
CA ILE A 37 -21.09 3.67 -12.18
C ILE A 37 -19.72 4.09 -12.73
N VAL A 38 -19.34 3.53 -13.88
CA VAL A 38 -18.15 3.94 -14.65
C VAL A 38 -18.59 4.92 -15.73
N LEU A 39 -17.98 6.11 -15.72
CA LEU A 39 -18.21 7.14 -16.72
C LEU A 39 -17.27 6.95 -17.91
N PRO A 40 -17.73 7.25 -19.15
CA PRO A 40 -17.04 6.90 -20.38
C PRO A 40 -15.78 7.72 -20.68
N ALA A 41 -15.66 8.96 -20.18
CA ALA A 41 -14.57 9.86 -20.56
C ALA A 41 -13.83 10.45 -19.35
N PRO A 42 -12.48 10.45 -19.35
CA PRO A 42 -11.69 11.23 -18.41
C PRO A 42 -11.75 12.75 -18.70
N PRO A 43 -11.63 13.63 -17.69
CA PRO A 43 -11.54 13.30 -16.26
C PRO A 43 -12.92 12.93 -15.69
N ALA A 44 -13.05 11.66 -15.28
CA ALA A 44 -14.23 11.13 -14.63
C ALA A 44 -14.05 11.19 -13.12
N LYS A 45 -15.04 11.71 -12.39
CA LYS A 45 -15.09 11.67 -10.93
C LYS A 45 -15.92 10.46 -10.47
N ASP A 46 -15.39 9.27 -10.72
CA ASP A 46 -16.06 8.00 -10.43
C ASP A 46 -15.17 7.02 -9.66
N LYS A 47 -15.78 5.89 -9.28
CA LYS A 47 -15.14 4.84 -8.47
C LYS A 47 -13.88 4.29 -9.16
N LEU A 48 -13.90 4.09 -10.47
CA LEU A 48 -12.75 3.59 -11.22
C LEU A 48 -11.57 4.59 -11.24
N ALA A 49 -11.84 5.88 -11.43
CA ALA A 49 -10.80 6.91 -11.41
C ALA A 49 -10.13 6.97 -10.03
N LEU A 50 -10.92 6.85 -8.97
CA LEU A 50 -10.42 6.86 -7.61
C LEU A 50 -9.58 5.61 -7.31
N TRP A 51 -10.01 4.43 -7.75
CA TRP A 51 -9.19 3.22 -7.60
C TRP A 51 -7.86 3.31 -8.32
N PHE A 52 -7.82 3.88 -9.53
CA PHE A 52 -6.55 4.13 -10.21
C PHE A 52 -5.67 5.12 -9.45
N ALA A 53 -6.24 6.17 -8.87
CA ALA A 53 -5.48 7.11 -8.05
C ALA A 53 -4.95 6.48 -6.75
N ILE A 54 -5.71 5.57 -6.13
CA ILE A 54 -5.29 4.79 -4.96
C ILE A 54 -4.12 3.86 -5.33
N PHE A 55 -4.25 3.10 -6.41
CA PHE A 55 -3.18 2.22 -6.87
C PHE A 55 -1.92 2.98 -7.27
N ASP A 56 -2.03 4.10 -7.98
CA ASP A 56 -0.90 4.99 -8.28
C ASP A 56 -0.18 5.46 -6.99
N ALA A 57 -0.95 5.84 -5.96
CA ALA A 57 -0.38 6.27 -4.69
C ALA A 57 0.36 5.14 -3.96
N MET A 58 -0.17 3.91 -3.97
CA MET A 58 0.50 2.75 -3.34
C MET A 58 1.71 2.28 -4.15
N ASP A 59 1.56 2.18 -5.47
CA ASP A 59 2.62 1.76 -6.39
C ASP A 59 3.85 2.69 -6.35
N ALA A 60 3.69 3.95 -5.92
CA ALA A 60 4.77 4.91 -5.73
C ALA A 60 5.53 4.74 -4.39
N GLU A 61 4.92 4.10 -3.38
CA GLU A 61 5.44 4.00 -2.01
C GLU A 61 5.90 2.58 -1.64
N ILE A 62 5.29 1.55 -2.25
CA ILE A 62 5.66 0.16 -2.01
C ILE A 62 7.04 -0.09 -2.64
N ALA A 63 7.99 -0.47 -1.80
CA ALA A 63 9.34 -0.77 -2.25
C ALA A 63 9.34 -2.12 -3.01
N PRO A 64 9.87 -2.18 -4.24
CA PRO A 64 9.84 -3.40 -5.05
C PRO A 64 10.69 -4.54 -4.47
N ASP A 65 11.62 -4.21 -3.58
CA ASP A 65 12.51 -5.13 -2.87
C ASP A 65 11.99 -5.51 -1.46
N PHE A 66 10.81 -5.01 -1.05
CA PHE A 66 10.27 -5.31 0.26
C PHE A 66 9.96 -6.81 0.40
N ASN A 67 10.59 -7.45 1.39
CA ASN A 67 10.34 -8.84 1.74
C ASN A 67 9.61 -8.90 3.11
N PRO A 68 8.34 -9.34 3.16
CA PRO A 68 7.61 -9.45 4.42
C PRO A 68 8.19 -10.52 5.37
N ASP A 69 9.02 -11.45 4.86
CA ASP A 69 9.69 -12.46 5.68
C ASP A 69 11.01 -11.97 6.29
N ASP A 70 11.55 -10.83 5.85
CA ASP A 70 12.76 -10.22 6.43
C ASP A 70 12.42 -9.37 7.66
N LEU A 71 12.02 -10.06 8.73
CA LEU A 71 11.55 -9.44 9.96
C LEU A 71 12.66 -8.61 10.65
N PRO A 72 12.32 -7.48 11.29
CA PRO A 72 13.21 -6.82 12.23
C PRO A 72 13.42 -7.69 13.48
N GLU A 73 14.56 -7.54 14.14
CA GLU A 73 14.83 -8.28 15.37
C GLU A 73 13.92 -7.75 16.49
N LEU A 74 13.24 -8.66 17.20
CA LEU A 74 12.42 -8.30 18.36
C LEU A 74 13.29 -7.72 19.48
N THR A 75 14.46 -8.31 19.69
CA THR A 75 15.49 -7.84 20.61
C THR A 75 16.86 -7.98 19.95
N VAL A 76 17.63 -6.89 19.94
CA VAL A 76 19.00 -6.92 19.40
C VAL A 76 19.93 -7.53 20.44
N ALA A 77 20.79 -8.45 20.01
CA ALA A 77 21.84 -8.99 20.86
C ALA A 77 23.05 -8.06 20.90
N PRO A 78 23.64 -7.80 22.08
CA PRO A 78 24.92 -7.11 22.15
C PRO A 78 26.03 -7.96 21.50
N PRO A 79 27.14 -7.34 21.06
CA PRO A 79 28.28 -8.09 20.54
C PRO A 79 28.73 -9.18 21.51
N LEU A 80 29.13 -10.35 20.98
CA LEU A 80 29.49 -11.52 21.79
C LEU A 80 30.54 -11.23 22.87
N GLU A 81 31.46 -10.30 22.59
CA GLU A 81 32.51 -9.84 23.50
C GLU A 81 31.95 -9.22 24.80
N ALA A 82 30.70 -8.73 24.79
CA ALA A 82 30.04 -8.21 25.98
C ALA A 82 29.60 -9.31 26.95
N GLY A 83 29.38 -10.55 26.47
CA GLY A 83 28.91 -11.68 27.29
C GLY A 83 27.54 -11.44 27.94
N LEU A 84 26.72 -10.56 27.37
CA LEU A 84 25.40 -10.17 27.89
C LEU A 84 24.27 -10.72 27.01
N PRO A 85 23.07 -10.98 27.58
CA PRO A 85 21.92 -11.44 26.80
C PRO A 85 21.36 -10.32 25.90
N ALA A 86 20.50 -10.70 24.96
CA ALA A 86 19.79 -9.75 24.11
C ALA A 86 18.84 -8.84 24.90
N GLY A 87 18.66 -7.60 24.43
CA GLY A 87 17.75 -6.63 25.04
C GLY A 87 18.27 -5.95 26.33
N VAL A 88 19.53 -6.18 26.73
CA VAL A 88 20.15 -5.40 27.81
C VAL A 88 20.29 -3.93 27.43
N ALA A 89 20.30 -3.05 28.42
CA ALA A 89 20.58 -1.64 28.21
C ALA A 89 22.05 -1.45 27.76
N PRO A 90 22.34 -0.53 26.82
CA PRO A 90 23.73 -0.22 26.42
C PRO A 90 24.64 0.19 27.59
N SER A 91 24.06 0.82 28.61
CA SER A 91 24.77 1.21 29.85
C SER A 91 25.35 0.03 30.63
N SER A 92 24.86 -1.20 30.40
CA SER A 92 25.42 -2.42 30.99
C SER A 92 26.72 -2.87 30.33
N ILE A 93 27.04 -2.39 29.12
CA ILE A 93 28.30 -2.69 28.43
C ILE A 93 29.37 -1.71 28.90
N LYS A 94 30.43 -2.21 29.55
CA LYS A 94 31.50 -1.39 30.13
C LYS A 94 32.42 -0.78 29.08
N ASP A 95 32.79 -1.56 28.07
CA ASP A 95 33.67 -1.12 26.99
C ASP A 95 32.94 -0.11 26.09
N PRO A 96 33.44 1.14 25.95
CA PRO A 96 32.78 2.17 25.16
C PRO A 96 32.74 1.87 23.65
N ALA A 97 33.73 1.14 23.11
CA ALA A 97 33.73 0.75 21.71
C ALA A 97 32.68 -0.34 21.43
N VAL A 98 32.57 -1.32 22.32
CA VAL A 98 31.54 -2.38 22.24
C VAL A 98 30.15 -1.78 22.44
N ARG A 99 30.00 -0.84 23.39
CA ARG A 99 28.74 -0.13 23.63
C ARG A 99 28.29 0.62 22.39
N LYS A 100 29.19 1.37 21.75
CA LYS A 100 28.87 2.12 20.53
C LYS A 100 28.39 1.21 19.40
N LYS A 101 29.08 0.08 19.15
CA LYS A 101 28.63 -0.90 18.15
C LYS A 101 27.21 -1.42 18.42
N TYR A 102 26.88 -1.67 19.69
CA TYR A 102 25.55 -2.12 20.09
C TYR A 102 24.49 -1.02 19.92
N GLU A 103 24.80 0.23 20.28
CA GLU A 103 23.93 1.38 20.04
C GLU A 103 23.65 1.59 18.54
N ASP A 104 24.68 1.46 17.70
CA ASP A 104 24.55 1.53 16.24
C ASP A 104 23.65 0.40 15.71
N ALA A 105 23.80 -0.83 16.23
CA ALA A 105 22.95 -1.97 15.87
C ALA A 105 21.48 -1.78 16.29
N LEU A 106 21.25 -1.25 17.50
CA LEU A 106 19.91 -0.89 17.99
C LEU A 106 19.27 0.18 17.10
N ALA A 107 20.01 1.22 16.72
CA ALA A 107 19.53 2.27 15.83
C ALA A 107 19.19 1.72 14.43
N ALA A 108 20.05 0.88 13.86
CA ALA A 108 19.81 0.23 12.58
C ALA A 108 18.56 -0.66 12.61
N ASN A 109 18.39 -1.49 13.65
CA ASN A 109 17.20 -2.31 13.82
C ASN A 109 15.94 -1.45 14.03
N GLY A 110 16.04 -0.33 14.75
CA GLY A 110 14.95 0.63 14.91
C GLY A 110 14.47 1.20 13.58
N LEU A 111 15.39 1.61 12.70
CA LEU A 111 15.07 2.06 11.34
C LEU A 111 14.48 0.93 10.49
N LYS A 112 15.04 -0.28 10.57
CA LYS A 112 14.50 -1.47 9.89
C LYS A 112 13.05 -1.73 10.33
N ASN A 113 12.77 -1.67 11.63
CA ASN A 113 11.43 -1.89 12.18
C ASN A 113 10.42 -0.84 11.71
N GLN A 114 10.83 0.44 11.64
CA GLN A 114 9.97 1.51 11.12
C GLN A 114 9.65 1.30 9.64
N ARG A 115 10.67 1.04 8.80
CA ARG A 115 10.47 0.75 7.37
C ARG A 115 9.59 -0.48 7.18
N PHE A 116 9.87 -1.56 7.93
CA PHE A 116 9.11 -2.81 7.86
C PHE A 116 7.64 -2.58 8.21
N SER A 117 7.36 -1.91 9.34
CA SER A 117 5.98 -1.65 9.79
C SER A 117 5.19 -0.85 8.76
N TYR A 118 5.82 0.18 8.17
CA TYR A 118 5.19 0.99 7.14
C TYR A 118 4.89 0.19 5.86
N GLN A 119 5.88 -0.52 5.33
CA GLN A 119 5.74 -1.33 4.11
C GLN A 119 4.76 -2.48 4.29
N TYR A 120 4.76 -3.11 5.47
CA TYR A 120 3.79 -4.15 5.81
C TYR A 120 2.36 -3.60 5.85
N ALA A 121 2.15 -2.41 6.45
CA ALA A 121 0.84 -1.77 6.47
C ALA A 121 0.35 -1.40 5.06
N LEU A 122 1.23 -0.88 4.20
CA LEU A 122 0.91 -0.63 2.78
C LEU A 122 0.53 -1.91 2.04
N LEU A 123 1.24 -3.01 2.30
CA LEU A 123 0.93 -4.31 1.68
C LEU A 123 -0.47 -4.80 2.08
N GLN A 124 -0.84 -4.64 3.36
CA GLN A 124 -2.19 -5.00 3.84
C GLN A 124 -3.28 -4.14 3.18
N GLU A 125 -3.08 -2.83 3.08
CA GLU A 125 -4.04 -1.94 2.39
C GLU A 125 -4.10 -2.24 0.88
N ASN A 126 -2.98 -2.60 0.24
CA ASN A 126 -2.99 -3.01 -1.16
C ASN A 126 -3.79 -4.30 -1.37
N LEU A 127 -3.60 -5.32 -0.52
CA LEU A 127 -4.38 -6.56 -0.60
C LEU A 127 -5.88 -6.30 -0.41
N ARG A 128 -6.24 -5.42 0.53
CA ARG A 128 -7.63 -4.99 0.73
C ARG A 128 -8.19 -4.28 -0.50
N ALA A 129 -7.48 -3.27 -1.02
CA ALA A 129 -7.90 -2.51 -2.20
C ALA A 129 -8.07 -3.41 -3.43
N GLU A 130 -7.18 -4.40 -3.61
CA GLU A 130 -7.31 -5.40 -4.67
C GLU A 130 -8.59 -6.22 -4.54
N SER A 131 -8.90 -6.70 -3.33
CA SER A 131 -10.14 -7.45 -3.06
C SER A 131 -11.38 -6.60 -3.34
N ASP A 132 -11.39 -5.32 -2.94
CA ASP A 132 -12.53 -4.42 -3.15
C ASP A 132 -12.73 -4.10 -4.64
N VAL A 133 -11.64 -3.90 -5.38
CA VAL A 133 -11.68 -3.70 -6.85
C VAL A 133 -12.13 -4.96 -7.57
N GLU A 134 -11.67 -6.13 -7.13
CA GLU A 134 -12.12 -7.42 -7.65
C GLU A 134 -13.64 -7.58 -7.50
N LYS A 135 -14.16 -7.30 -6.30
CA LYS A 135 -15.61 -7.32 -6.05
C LYS A 135 -16.36 -6.33 -6.95
N PHE A 136 -15.86 -5.09 -7.05
CA PHE A 136 -16.46 -4.07 -7.92
C PHE A 136 -16.53 -4.51 -9.39
N ILE A 137 -15.44 -5.06 -9.92
CA ILE A 137 -15.38 -5.50 -11.32
C ILE A 137 -16.31 -6.70 -11.55
N THR A 138 -16.23 -7.72 -10.71
CA THR A 138 -16.95 -8.99 -10.89
C THR A 138 -18.43 -8.90 -10.55
N THR A 139 -18.81 -8.08 -9.58
CA THR A 139 -20.21 -8.01 -9.11
C THR A 139 -21.01 -6.93 -9.81
N ASP A 140 -20.40 -5.76 -10.04
CA ASP A 140 -21.15 -4.58 -10.49
C ASP A 140 -20.93 -4.29 -11.98
N VAL A 141 -19.67 -4.27 -12.42
CA VAL A 141 -19.31 -3.89 -13.81
C VAL A 141 -19.54 -5.03 -14.79
N ALA A 142 -19.22 -6.26 -14.42
CA ALA A 142 -19.32 -7.43 -15.30
C ALA A 142 -20.75 -7.69 -15.83
N ARG A 143 -21.77 -7.18 -15.14
CA ARG A 143 -23.18 -7.35 -15.52
C ARG A 143 -23.59 -6.47 -16.70
N ASP A 144 -22.80 -5.45 -17.03
CA ASP A 144 -23.07 -4.52 -18.13
C ASP A 144 -21.88 -4.51 -19.10
N PRO A 145 -22.03 -5.12 -20.29
CA PRO A 145 -20.97 -5.13 -21.31
C PRO A 145 -20.48 -3.73 -21.70
N ALA A 146 -21.34 -2.70 -21.66
CA ALA A 146 -20.93 -1.33 -21.98
C ALA A 146 -19.99 -0.77 -20.89
N GLN A 147 -20.26 -1.06 -19.61
CA GLN A 147 -19.42 -0.66 -18.50
C GLN A 147 -18.06 -1.38 -18.54
N LEU A 148 -18.05 -2.66 -18.93
CA LEU A 148 -16.83 -3.45 -19.07
C LEU A 148 -15.92 -2.89 -20.18
N GLU A 149 -16.47 -2.50 -21.33
CA GLU A 149 -15.70 -1.87 -22.41
C GLU A 149 -15.13 -0.50 -22.03
N ILE A 150 -15.90 0.30 -21.27
CA ILE A 150 -15.40 1.57 -20.72
C ILE A 150 -14.22 1.30 -19.78
N LEU A 151 -14.34 0.31 -18.91
CA LEU A 151 -13.28 -0.04 -17.95
C LEU A 151 -12.01 -0.48 -18.70
N ARG A 152 -12.12 -1.37 -19.69
CA ARG A 152 -11.00 -1.80 -20.54
C ARG A 152 -10.31 -0.61 -21.20
N SER A 153 -11.10 0.27 -21.81
CA SER A 153 -10.60 1.46 -22.49
C SER A 153 -9.83 2.38 -21.54
N ARG A 154 -10.32 2.55 -20.31
CA ARG A 154 -9.67 3.38 -19.29
C ARG A 154 -8.44 2.73 -18.67
N LEU A 155 -8.45 1.41 -18.48
CA LEU A 155 -7.28 0.68 -18.00
C LEU A 155 -6.11 0.77 -19.00
N ALA A 156 -6.41 0.71 -20.31
CA ALA A 156 -5.39 0.87 -21.36
C ALA A 156 -4.70 2.24 -21.35
N LEU A 157 -5.34 3.26 -20.77
CA LEU A 157 -4.82 4.63 -20.63
C LEU A 157 -4.25 4.92 -19.24
N ALA A 158 -4.38 3.97 -18.30
CA ALA A 158 -3.98 4.17 -16.93
C ALA A 158 -2.45 4.17 -16.78
N LYS A 159 -1.93 5.08 -15.96
CA LYS A 159 -0.50 5.19 -15.64
C LYS A 159 -0.16 4.40 -14.36
N LEU A 160 -0.49 3.12 -14.36
CA LEU A 160 -0.22 2.21 -13.23
C LEU A 160 1.04 1.38 -13.51
N GLN A 161 1.56 0.70 -12.48
CA GLN A 161 2.66 -0.23 -12.67
C GLN A 161 2.26 -1.37 -13.64
N PRO A 162 3.18 -1.88 -14.48
CA PRO A 162 2.86 -2.93 -15.46
C PRO A 162 2.24 -4.18 -14.83
N GLN A 163 2.73 -4.59 -13.66
CA GLN A 163 2.20 -5.73 -12.92
C GLN A 163 0.74 -5.52 -12.49
N ARG A 164 0.39 -4.28 -12.10
CA ARG A 164 -0.97 -3.90 -11.73
C ARG A 164 -1.91 -3.96 -12.93
N ILE A 165 -1.46 -3.40 -14.07
CA ILE A 165 -2.22 -3.44 -15.33
C ILE A 165 -2.49 -4.89 -15.73
N ALA A 166 -1.46 -5.74 -15.70
CA ALA A 166 -1.59 -7.15 -16.04
C ALA A 166 -2.60 -7.86 -15.12
N LYS A 167 -2.53 -7.64 -13.80
CA LYS A 167 -3.48 -8.23 -12.84
C LYS A 167 -4.93 -7.80 -13.11
N LEU A 168 -5.15 -6.50 -13.35
CA LEU A 168 -6.48 -5.98 -13.67
C LEU A 168 -6.99 -6.48 -15.03
N GLN A 169 -6.12 -6.66 -16.03
CA GLN A 169 -6.49 -7.24 -17.32
C GLN A 169 -6.98 -8.69 -17.18
N VAL A 170 -6.24 -9.52 -16.46
CA VAL A 170 -6.64 -10.92 -16.19
C VAL A 170 -7.99 -10.97 -15.49
N LEU A 171 -8.21 -10.08 -14.51
CA LEU A 171 -9.48 -9.99 -13.80
C LEU A 171 -10.64 -9.63 -14.75
N LEU A 172 -10.44 -8.70 -15.68
CA LEU A 172 -11.45 -8.32 -16.67
C LEU A 172 -11.75 -9.43 -17.68
N GLU A 173 -10.75 -10.24 -18.04
CA GLU A 173 -10.94 -11.40 -18.91
C GLU A 173 -11.75 -12.50 -18.24
N HIS A 174 -11.56 -12.70 -16.93
CA HIS A 174 -12.37 -13.63 -16.14
C HIS A 174 -13.79 -13.13 -15.92
N ALA A 175 -13.96 -11.84 -15.67
CA ALA A 175 -15.28 -11.22 -15.48
C ALA A 175 -16.14 -11.21 -16.76
N ALA A 176 -15.53 -11.36 -17.94
CA ALA A 176 -16.23 -11.36 -19.23
C ALA A 176 -16.75 -12.73 -19.67
N LYS A 177 -16.44 -13.81 -18.94
CA LYS A 177 -16.83 -15.20 -19.23
C LYS A 177 -18.10 -15.57 -18.47
#